data_AF-A0A1V4M6T2-F1
#
_entry.id   AF-A0A1V4M6T2-F1
#
_cell.length_a   1.000
_cell.length_b   1.000
_cell.length_c   1.000
_cell.angle_alpha   90.00
_cell.angle_beta   90.00
_cell.angle_gamma   90.00
#
_symmetry.space_group_name_H-M   'P 1'
#
loop_
_entity.id
_entity.type
_entity.pdbx_description
1 polymer ?
#
loop_
_entity_poly.entity_id
_entity_poly.type
_entity_poly.pdbx_seq_one_letter_code
_entity_poly.pdbx_strand_id
1 'polypeptide(L)'
;MSYLGILFLIILTLILRFMFGVQTRALLTLYILGLIIFIFAFAVAEMPPFGSVTNPVFNEMSARFLEMGAVETGAVNIVSSVILDYRAYDTLGEATVLFAAIAAVIATLKSH
;
A
#
# COMPACT_ATOMS: atom_id res chain seq x y z
N MET A 1 5.25 -0.62 -33.37
CA MET A 1 4.10 -1.08 -32.56
C MET A 1 3.71 -0.08 -31.46
N SER A 2 4.65 0.68 -30.86
CA SER A 2 4.35 1.70 -29.84
C SER A 2 3.71 3.00 -30.38
N TYR A 3 4.13 3.48 -31.55
CA TYR A 3 3.68 4.79 -32.09
C TYR A 3 2.22 4.80 -32.55
N LEU A 4 1.71 3.65 -33.03
CA LEU A 4 0.33 3.51 -33.48
C LEU A 4 -0.67 3.60 -32.31
N GLY A 5 -0.32 3.02 -31.15
CA GLY A 5 -1.15 3.08 -29.95
C GLY A 5 -1.24 4.49 -29.36
N ILE A 6 -0.14 5.24 -29.41
CA ILE A 6 -0.10 6.65 -28.98
C ILE A 6 -0.94 7.51 -29.92
N LEU A 7 -0.82 7.34 -31.24
CA LEU A 7 -1.62 8.07 -32.22
C LEU A 7 -3.12 7.78 -32.06
N PHE A 8 -3.48 6.51 -31.82
CA PHE A 8 -4.87 6.11 -31.56
C PHE A 8 -5.44 6.78 -30.31
N LEU A 9 -4.68 6.80 -29.20
CA LEU A 9 -5.08 7.49 -27.96
C LEU A 9 -5.29 8.99 -28.17
N ILE A 10 -4.41 9.64 -28.94
CA ILE A 10 -4.53 11.08 -29.26
C ILE A 10 -5.79 11.35 -30.09
N ILE A 11 -6.03 10.55 -31.14
CA ILE A 11 -7.21 10.69 -32.01
C ILE A 11 -8.50 10.44 -31.21
N LEU A 12 -8.53 9.39 -30.37
CA LEU A 12 -9.66 9.08 -29.50
C LEU A 12 -9.95 10.24 -28.53
N THR A 13 -8.91 10.83 -27.95
CA THR A 13 -9.03 11.97 -27.03
C THR A 13 -9.59 13.21 -27.74
N LEU A 14 -9.18 13.47 -28.99
CA LEU A 14 -9.68 14.57 -29.81
C LEU A 14 -11.15 14.38 -30.22
N ILE A 15 -11.53 13.15 -30.61
CA ILE A 15 -12.92 12.80 -30.97
C ILE A 15 -13.85 12.95 -29.76
N LEU A 16 -13.46 12.42 -28.59
CA LEU A 16 -14.24 12.54 -27.35
C LEU A 16 -14.41 14.00 -26.91
N ARG A 17 -13.37 14.83 -27.09
CA ARG A 17 -13.45 16.27 -26.84
C ARG A 17 -14.43 16.96 -27.80
N PHE A 18 -14.39 16.61 -29.09
CA PHE A 18 -15.21 17.25 -30.13
C PHE A 18 -16.69 16.83 -30.08
N MET A 19 -16.97 15.53 -29.86
CA MET A 19 -18.34 15.00 -29.88
C MET A 19 -19.10 15.18 -28.57
N PHE A 20 -18.42 15.08 -27.43
CA PHE A 20 -19.06 15.02 -26.10
C PHE A 20 -18.67 16.18 -25.18
N GLY A 21 -17.88 17.15 -25.66
CA GLY A 21 -17.40 18.28 -24.85
C GLY A 21 -16.53 17.88 -23.67
N VAL A 22 -16.00 16.65 -23.65
CA VAL A 22 -15.23 16.13 -22.52
C VAL A 22 -13.92 16.89 -22.41
N GLN A 23 -13.65 17.43 -21.22
CA GLN A 23 -12.41 18.14 -20.95
C GLN A 23 -11.22 17.17 -21.02
N THR A 24 -10.14 17.56 -21.70
CA THR A 24 -8.91 16.75 -21.80
C THR A 24 -8.37 16.36 -20.42
N ARG A 25 -8.57 17.22 -19.41
CA ARG A 25 -8.22 16.91 -18.01
C ARG A 25 -8.96 15.67 -17.48
N ALA A 26 -10.25 15.55 -17.75
CA ALA A 26 -11.04 14.40 -17.32
C ALA A 26 -10.57 13.10 -17.99
N LEU A 27 -10.23 13.15 -19.28
CA LEU A 27 -9.69 11.99 -20.01
C LEU A 27 -8.31 11.57 -19.49
N LEU A 28 -7.43 12.54 -19.20
CA LEU A 28 -6.14 12.26 -18.56
C LEU A 28 -6.30 11.67 -17.16
N THR A 29 -7.22 12.19 -16.35
CA THR A 29 -7.52 11.64 -15.02
C THR A 29 -8.02 10.20 -15.12
N LEU A 30 -8.97 9.91 -16.01
CA LEU A 30 -9.49 8.56 -16.22
C LEU A 30 -8.42 7.60 -16.72
N TYR A 31 -7.55 8.06 -17.62
CA TYR A 31 -6.43 7.26 -18.11
C TYR A 31 -5.46 6.91 -16.97
N ILE A 32 -5.06 7.90 -16.15
CA ILE A 32 -4.16 7.67 -15.01
C ILE A 32 -4.81 6.72 -13.99
N LEU A 33 -6.08 6.95 -13.64
CA LEU A 33 -6.80 6.07 -12.70
C LEU A 33 -6.93 4.65 -13.24
N GLY A 34 -7.25 4.49 -14.53
CA GLY A 34 -7.29 3.19 -15.19
C GLY A 34 -5.94 2.47 -15.15
N LEU A 35 -4.85 3.21 -15.35
CA LEU A 35 -3.49 2.67 -15.28
C LEU A 35 -3.14 2.23 -13.84
N ILE A 36 -3.46 3.05 -12.84
CA ILE A 36 -3.27 2.70 -11.42
C ILE A 36 -4.06 1.44 -11.05
N ILE A 37 -5.34 1.37 -11.43
CA ILE A 37 -6.19 0.20 -11.20
C ILE A 37 -5.59 -1.04 -11.88
N PHE A 38 -5.15 -0.91 -13.14
CA PHE A 38 -4.53 -2.01 -13.87
C PHE A 38 -3.26 -2.52 -13.17
N ILE A 39 -2.38 -1.62 -12.72
CA ILE A 39 -1.16 -2.01 -11.97
C ILE A 39 -1.54 -2.73 -10.68
N PHE A 40 -2.48 -2.21 -9.90
CA PHE A 40 -2.87 -2.86 -8.65
C PHE A 40 -3.57 -4.20 -8.88
N ALA A 41 -4.44 -4.30 -9.89
CA ALA A 41 -5.09 -5.55 -10.25
C ALA A 41 -4.06 -6.60 -10.67
N PHE A 42 -3.05 -6.21 -11.46
CA PHE A 42 -1.94 -7.08 -11.83
C PHE A 42 -1.12 -7.51 -10.61
N ALA A 43 -0.79 -6.58 -9.71
CA ALA A 43 -0.06 -6.91 -8.48
C ALA A 43 -0.83 -7.88 -7.57
N VAL A 44 -2.16 -7.75 -7.48
CA VAL A 44 -3.02 -8.69 -6.76
C VAL A 44 -3.09 -10.04 -7.45
N ALA A 45 -3.14 -10.07 -8.79
CA ALA A 45 -3.17 -11.32 -9.55
C ALA A 45 -1.87 -12.14 -9.39
N GLU A 46 -0.73 -11.46 -9.17
CA GLU A 46 0.58 -12.07 -8.91
C GLU A 46 0.83 -12.44 -7.43
N MET A 47 -0.15 -12.22 -6.54
CA MET A 47 0.01 -12.60 -5.14
C MET A 47 0.16 -14.13 -4.98
N PRO A 48 1.01 -14.59 -4.05
CA PRO A 48 1.16 -16.01 -3.78
C PRO A 48 -0.18 -16.68 -3.41
N PRO A 49 -0.44 -17.92 -3.86
CA PRO A 49 -1.67 -18.64 -3.53
C PRO A 49 -1.85 -18.79 -2.01
N PHE A 50 -3.06 -18.60 -1.53
CA PHE A 50 -3.35 -18.74 -0.10
C PHE A 50 -3.00 -20.15 0.41
N GLY A 51 -2.28 -20.23 1.54
CA GLY A 51 -1.94 -21.49 2.19
C GLY A 51 -0.87 -22.34 1.49
N SER A 52 -0.27 -21.87 0.38
CA SER A 52 0.83 -22.61 -0.26
C SER A 52 2.07 -22.63 0.63
N VAL A 53 2.66 -23.82 0.82
CA VAL A 53 3.90 -24.01 1.59
C VAL A 53 5.12 -23.31 0.98
N THR A 54 5.04 -22.95 -0.30
CA THR A 54 6.09 -22.19 -1.00
C THR A 54 5.95 -20.68 -0.83
N ASN A 55 4.96 -20.22 -0.04
CA ASN A 55 4.77 -18.79 0.19
C ASN A 55 5.95 -18.19 0.95
N PRO A 56 6.37 -16.95 0.61
CA PRO A 56 7.52 -16.29 1.23
C PRO A 56 7.33 -16.00 2.73
N VAL A 57 6.09 -16.09 3.24
CA VAL A 57 5.79 -15.97 4.66
C VAL A 57 6.33 -17.15 5.48
N PHE A 58 6.49 -18.33 4.88
CA PHE A 58 7.05 -19.51 5.54
C PHE A 58 8.58 -19.48 5.44
N ASN A 59 9.20 -18.63 6.25
CA ASN A 59 10.66 -18.44 6.32
C ASN A 59 11.20 -18.63 7.74
N GLU A 60 12.51 -18.51 7.90
CA GLU A 60 13.20 -18.69 9.19
C GLU A 60 12.70 -17.76 10.29
N MET A 61 12.26 -16.53 9.94
CA MET A 61 11.74 -15.57 10.91
C MET A 61 10.38 -16.04 11.46
N SER A 62 9.49 -16.50 10.58
CA SER A 62 8.19 -17.05 10.99
C SER A 62 8.35 -18.26 11.91
N ALA A 63 9.28 -19.17 11.60
CA ALA A 63 9.59 -20.32 12.43
C ALA A 63 10.15 -19.89 13.79
N ARG A 64 11.11 -18.95 13.81
CA ARG A 64 11.70 -18.44 15.05
C ARG A 64 10.68 -17.75 15.95
N PHE A 65 9.79 -16.94 15.40
CA PHE A 65 8.73 -16.27 16.19
C PHE A 65 7.79 -17.28 16.86
N LEU A 66 7.49 -18.38 16.17
CA LEU A 66 6.63 -19.44 16.69
C LEU A 66 7.34 -20.31 17.74
N GLU A 67 8.58 -20.71 17.47
CA GLU A 67 9.30 -21.69 18.30
C GLU A 67 10.03 -21.04 19.48
N MET A 68 10.69 -19.90 19.23
CA MET A 68 11.57 -19.23 20.21
C MET A 68 10.95 -17.97 20.81
N GLY A 69 9.84 -17.46 20.25
CA GLY A 69 9.24 -16.19 20.67
C GLY A 69 8.98 -16.10 22.17
N ALA A 70 8.38 -17.14 22.77
CA ALA A 70 8.11 -17.16 24.21
C ALA A 70 9.40 -17.19 25.07
N VAL A 71 10.46 -17.84 24.59
CA VAL A 71 11.75 -17.96 25.30
C VAL A 71 12.55 -16.66 25.20
N GLU A 72 12.59 -16.06 24.00
CA GLU A 72 13.39 -14.86 23.72
C GLU A 72 12.76 -13.59 24.29
N THR A 73 11.43 -13.54 24.41
CA THR A 73 10.69 -12.33 24.82
C THR A 73 9.99 -12.47 26.17
N GLY A 74 9.76 -13.70 26.65
CA GLY A 74 8.93 -13.96 27.83
C GLY A 74 7.43 -13.77 27.59
N ALA A 75 7.01 -13.31 26.41
CA ALA A 75 5.61 -13.14 26.06
C ALA A 75 5.02 -14.45 25.50
N VAL A 76 3.98 -14.96 26.17
CA VAL A 76 3.24 -16.16 25.70
C VAL A 76 2.43 -15.86 24.43
N ASN A 77 2.04 -14.60 24.22
CA ASN A 77 1.35 -14.17 23.02
C ASN A 77 2.35 -13.80 21.92
N ILE A 78 2.29 -14.54 20.82
CA ILE A 78 3.19 -14.41 19.66
C ILE A 78 3.01 -13.05 18.96
N VAL A 79 1.80 -12.50 18.93
CA VAL A 79 1.58 -11.19 18.31
C VAL A 79 2.30 -10.12 19.13
N SER A 80 2.11 -10.10 20.45
CA SER A 80 2.79 -9.13 21.32
C SER A 80 4.30 -9.29 21.32
N SER A 81 4.82 -10.52 21.30
CA SER A 81 6.27 -10.75 21.21
C SER A 81 6.85 -10.16 19.93
N VAL A 82 6.13 -10.26 18.80
CA VAL A 82 6.57 -9.64 17.55
C VAL A 82 6.49 -8.13 17.60
N ILE A 83 5.35 -7.54 17.96
CA ILE A 83 5.17 -6.08 17.85
C ILE A 83 5.87 -5.28 18.96
N LEU A 84 6.03 -5.84 20.16
CA LEU A 84 6.61 -5.13 21.31
C LEU A 84 8.08 -5.46 21.56
N ASP A 85 8.58 -6.62 21.08
CA ASP A 85 9.99 -6.99 21.26
C ASP A 85 10.73 -7.04 19.93
N TYR A 86 10.45 -8.02 19.04
CA TYR A 86 11.23 -8.17 17.80
C TYR A 86 11.14 -6.96 16.87
N ARG A 87 9.97 -6.31 16.80
CA ARG A 87 9.68 -5.14 15.96
C ARG A 87 9.25 -3.94 16.78
N ALA A 88 9.80 -3.83 18.00
CA ALA A 88 9.51 -2.73 18.92
C ALA A 88 9.70 -1.34 18.30
N TYR A 89 10.71 -1.18 17.42
CA TYR A 89 11.00 0.09 16.75
C TYR A 89 9.90 0.53 15.78
N ASP A 90 9.25 -0.41 15.09
CA ASP A 90 8.13 -0.09 14.20
C ASP A 90 6.95 0.46 15.02
N THR A 91 6.62 -0.22 16.13
CA THR A 91 5.56 0.21 17.06
C THR A 91 5.89 1.52 17.80
N LEU A 92 7.15 1.75 18.16
CA LEU A 92 7.61 3.03 18.71
C LEU A 92 7.45 4.17 17.68
N GLY A 93 7.73 3.87 16.41
CA GLY A 93 7.47 4.77 15.28
C GLY A 93 5.98 5.12 15.17
N GLU A 94 5.09 4.12 15.22
CA GLU A 94 3.64 4.32 15.22
C GLU A 94 3.20 5.22 16.39
N ALA A 95 3.68 4.96 17.61
CA ALA A 95 3.38 5.78 18.78
C ALA A 95 3.87 7.23 18.62
N THR A 96 5.04 7.41 18.00
CA THR A 96 5.61 8.74 17.72
C THR A 96 4.76 9.50 16.70
N VAL A 97 4.30 8.83 15.64
CA VAL A 97 3.41 9.43 14.62
C VAL A 97 2.09 9.87 15.26
N LEU A 98 1.48 9.02 16.09
CA LEU A 98 0.25 9.37 16.79
C LEU A 98 0.44 10.53 17.76
N PHE A 99 1.54 10.53 18.51
CA PHE A 99 1.89 11.64 19.39
C PHE A 99 2.04 12.95 18.60
N ALA A 100 2.78 12.94 17.50
CA ALA A 100 2.97 14.10 16.65
C ALA A 100 1.65 14.60 16.04
N ALA A 101 0.78 13.68 15.61
CA ALA A 101 -0.54 14.01 15.09
C ALA A 101 -1.41 14.73 16.14
N ILE A 102 -1.46 14.21 17.37
CA ILE A 102 -2.21 14.84 18.47
C ILE A 102 -1.61 16.21 18.82
N ALA A 103 -0.28 16.31 18.92
CA ALA A 103 0.40 17.56 19.18
C ALA A 103 0.10 18.63 18.10
N ALA A 104 0.10 18.23 16.82
CA ALA A 104 -0.27 19.10 15.71
C ALA A 104 -1.71 19.60 15.82
N VAL A 105 -2.67 18.71 16.10
CA VAL A 105 -4.09 19.07 16.31
C VAL A 105 -4.23 20.09 17.44
N ILE A 106 -3.60 19.84 18.60
CA ILE A 106 -3.64 20.77 19.74
C ILE A 106 -3.03 22.14 19.38
N ALA A 107 -1.89 22.14 18.68
CA ALA A 107 -1.24 23.37 18.25
C ALA A 107 -2.13 24.19 17.29
N THR A 108 -2.80 23.52 16.34
CA THR A 108 -3.75 24.16 15.42
C THR A 108 -4.97 24.70 16.16
N LEU A 109 -5.57 23.93 17.08
CA LEU A 109 -6.73 24.38 17.85
C LEU A 109 -6.41 25.54 18.80
N LYS A 110 -5.20 25.61 19.37
CA LYS A 110 -4.77 26.73 20.21
C LYS A 110 -4.54 28.03 19.42
N SER A 111 -4.29 27.92 18.11
CA SER A 111 -4.04 29.07 17.23
C SER A 111 -5.32 29.77 16.75
N HIS A 112 -6.50 29.29 17.15
CA HIS A 112 -7.80 29.94 16.97
C HIS A 112 -8.37 30.35 18.32
#